data_AF-A0AAI8ZLF2-F1
#
_entry.id   AF-A0AAI8ZLF2-F1
#
_cell.length_a   1.000
_cell.length_b   1.000
_cell.length_c   1.000
_cell.angle_alpha   90.00
_cell.angle_beta   90.00
_cell.angle_gamma   90.00
#
_symmetry.space_group_name_H-M   'P 1'
#
loop_
_entity.id
_entity.type
_entity.pdbx_description
1 polymer ?
#
loop_
_entity_poly.entity_id
_entity_poly.type
_entity_poly.pdbx_seq_one_letter_code
_entity_poly.pdbx_strand_id
1 'polypeptide(L)'
;MEKYTAVFKFPINFHSNSEQAMSLRSATPETHPDRFGVTLICVINNTVYWKQPKHFVGVINLRTKGGKWVESPLNAPVRERCDTVTKKILEHLGAVPASFRGAPRLK
;
A
#
# COMPACT_ATOMS: atom_id res chain seq x y z
N MET A 1 16.88 9.63 -0.82
CA MET A 1 15.50 9.19 -0.56
C MET A 1 14.73 9.33 -1.85
N GLU A 2 14.17 8.24 -2.32
CA GLU A 2 13.32 8.23 -3.51
C GLU A 2 11.85 8.18 -3.09
N LYS A 3 10.97 8.79 -3.89
CA LYS A 3 9.55 8.94 -3.59
C LYS A 3 8.71 8.40 -4.73
N TYR A 4 7.71 7.62 -4.35
CA TYR A 4 6.80 6.98 -5.28
C TYR A 4 5.36 7.06 -4.76
N THR A 5 4.40 6.90 -5.66
CA THR A 5 3.01 6.65 -5.31
C THR A 5 2.53 5.38 -5.98
N ALA A 6 1.64 4.66 -5.31
CA ALA A 6 0.98 3.49 -5.89
C ALA A 6 -0.51 3.56 -5.58
N VAL A 7 -1.33 3.09 -6.51
CA VAL A 7 -2.77 2.91 -6.28
C VAL A 7 -2.95 1.68 -5.40
N PHE A 8 -3.72 1.83 -4.34
CA PHE A 8 -4.02 0.78 -3.38
C PHE A 8 -5.53 0.60 -3.29
N LYS A 9 -5.98 -0.65 -3.32
CA LYS A 9 -7.39 -1.00 -3.14
C LYS A 9 -7.68 -1.21 -1.66
N PHE A 10 -8.70 -0.52 -1.14
CA PHE A 10 -9.07 -0.68 0.26
C PHE A 10 -9.48 -2.13 0.56
N PRO A 11 -8.98 -2.72 1.67
CA PRO A 11 -9.35 -4.06 2.04
C PRO A 11 -10.82 -4.09 2.45
N ILE A 12 -11.53 -5.13 2.05
CA ILE A 12 -12.89 -5.42 2.53
C ILE A 12 -12.86 -6.59 3.50
N ASN A 13 -13.83 -6.64 4.39
CA ASN A 13 -13.99 -7.70 5.38
C ASN A 13 -15.25 -8.51 5.10
N PHE A 14 -15.39 -8.98 3.85
CA PHE A 14 -16.46 -9.90 3.44
C PHE A 14 -15.90 -11.30 3.18
N HIS A 15 -16.77 -12.30 3.22
CA HIS A 15 -16.40 -13.67 2.85
C HIS A 15 -15.88 -13.69 1.40
N SER A 16 -14.81 -14.43 1.13
CA SER A 16 -14.12 -14.46 -0.17
C SER A 16 -15.01 -14.80 -1.36
N ASN A 17 -16.16 -15.45 -1.13
CA ASN A 17 -17.10 -15.88 -2.16
C ASN A 17 -18.42 -15.08 -2.16
N SER A 18 -18.49 -14.00 -1.38
CA SER A 18 -19.67 -13.12 -1.37
C SER A 18 -19.74 -12.29 -2.65
N GLU A 19 -20.94 -11.86 -3.05
CA GLU A 19 -21.13 -10.95 -4.18
C GLU A 19 -20.33 -9.66 -4.01
N GLN A 20 -20.20 -9.16 -2.78
CA GLN A 20 -19.39 -8.00 -2.44
C GLN A 20 -17.90 -8.26 -2.71
N ALA A 21 -17.39 -9.46 -2.42
CA ALA A 21 -16.01 -9.83 -2.74
C ALA A 21 -15.76 -9.95 -4.25
N MET A 22 -16.73 -10.49 -5.01
CA MET A 22 -16.64 -10.55 -6.47
C MET A 22 -16.68 -9.15 -7.09
N SER A 23 -17.64 -8.30 -6.67
CA SER A 23 -17.73 -6.90 -7.07
C SER A 23 -16.46 -6.12 -6.73
N LEU A 24 -15.85 -6.38 -5.56
CA LEU A 24 -14.57 -5.78 -5.25
C LEU A 24 -13.51 -6.28 -6.22
N ARG A 25 -13.34 -7.58 -6.45
CA ARG A 25 -12.29 -8.10 -7.34
C ARG A 25 -12.32 -7.44 -8.73
N SER A 26 -13.51 -7.28 -9.31
CA SER A 26 -13.70 -6.64 -10.62
C SER A 26 -13.58 -5.12 -10.61
N ALA A 27 -13.67 -4.46 -9.45
CA ALA A 27 -13.55 -3.01 -9.37
C ALA A 27 -12.18 -2.52 -9.85
N THR A 28 -12.19 -1.44 -10.62
CA THR A 28 -11.02 -0.69 -11.07
C THR A 28 -11.10 0.76 -10.55
N PRO A 29 -9.99 1.52 -10.55
CA PRO A 29 -10.00 2.91 -10.14
C PRO A 29 -11.00 3.78 -10.93
N GLU A 30 -11.29 3.42 -12.18
CA GLU A 30 -12.22 4.15 -13.07
C GLU A 30 -13.67 3.81 -12.76
N THR A 31 -13.96 2.55 -12.39
CA THR A 31 -15.34 2.08 -12.18
C THR A 31 -15.84 2.29 -10.75
N HIS A 32 -14.94 2.20 -9.76
CA HIS A 32 -15.28 2.35 -8.35
C HIS A 32 -14.17 3.12 -7.62
N PRO A 33 -13.97 4.42 -7.93
CA PRO A 33 -12.86 5.21 -7.41
C PRO A 33 -12.85 5.30 -5.88
N ASP A 34 -14.02 5.22 -5.25
CA ASP A 34 -14.21 5.21 -3.79
C ASP A 34 -13.54 4.02 -3.08
N ARG A 35 -13.29 2.92 -3.82
CA ARG A 35 -12.66 1.70 -3.30
C ARG A 35 -11.13 1.73 -3.37
N PHE A 36 -10.56 2.81 -3.89
CA PHE A 36 -9.11 2.97 -4.06
C PHE A 36 -8.59 4.22 -3.37
N GLY A 37 -7.32 4.18 -3.00
CA GLY A 37 -6.59 5.32 -2.46
C GLY A 37 -5.15 5.31 -2.92
N VAL A 38 -4.49 6.46 -2.79
CA VAL A 38 -3.08 6.60 -3.17
C VAL A 38 -2.20 6.35 -1.95
N THR A 39 -1.34 5.35 -2.05
CA THR A 39 -0.30 5.07 -1.05
C THR A 39 0.94 5.87 -1.40
N LEU A 40 1.49 6.58 -0.42
CA LEU A 40 2.79 7.25 -0.54
C LEU A 40 3.90 6.28 -0.16
N ILE A 41 4.96 6.21 -0.95
CA ILE A 41 6.08 5.30 -0.75
C ILE A 41 7.37 6.11 -0.72
N CYS A 42 8.22 5.85 0.26
CA CYS A 42 9.58 6.37 0.35
C CYS A 42 10.56 5.19 0.39
N VAL A 43 11.62 5.26 -0.42
CA VAL A 43 12.76 4.36 -0.32
C VAL A 43 13.92 5.11 0.34
N ILE A 44 14.41 4.56 1.44
CA ILE A 44 15.55 5.09 2.19
C ILE A 44 16.45 3.91 2.57
N ASN A 45 17.74 3.94 2.18
CA ASN A 45 18.71 2.87 2.47
C ASN A 45 18.16 1.47 2.12
N ASN A 46 17.62 1.31 0.91
CA ASN A 46 16.98 0.07 0.42
C ASN A 46 15.83 -0.46 1.29
N THR A 47 15.28 0.39 2.14
CA THR A 47 14.11 0.10 2.94
C THR A 47 12.91 0.83 2.38
N VAL A 48 11.84 0.06 2.12
CA VAL A 48 10.57 0.59 1.63
C VAL A 48 9.72 0.97 2.83
N TYR A 49 9.45 2.27 2.95
CA TYR A 49 8.44 2.80 3.85
C TYR A 49 7.22 3.17 3.02
N TRP A 50 6.03 2.83 3.52
CA TRP A 50 4.81 3.28 2.91
C TRP A 50 3.92 4.00 3.91
N LYS A 51 3.05 4.86 3.40
CA LYS A 51 1.97 5.51 4.14
C LYS A 51 0.70 5.32 3.34
N GLN A 52 -0.09 4.35 3.77
CA GLN A 52 -1.41 4.10 3.21
C GLN A 52 -2.40 5.15 3.73
N PRO A 53 -3.41 5.54 2.93
CA PRO A 53 -4.51 6.37 3.40
C PRO A 53 -5.23 5.69 4.57
N LYS A 54 -5.83 6.50 5.45
CA LYS A 54 -6.59 5.96 6.59
C LYS A 54 -7.82 5.24 6.05
N HIS A 55 -8.00 3.99 6.45
CA HIS A 55 -9.11 3.15 6.01
C HIS A 55 -9.61 2.27 7.16
N PHE A 56 -10.87 1.87 7.06
CA PHE A 56 -11.47 0.95 8.02
C PHE A 56 -11.07 -0.49 7.70
N VAL A 57 -10.86 -1.29 8.75
CA VAL A 57 -10.49 -2.71 8.69
C VAL A 57 -11.27 -3.50 9.75
N GLY A 58 -11.33 -4.82 9.61
CA GLY A 58 -12.08 -5.71 10.50
C GLY A 58 -13.57 -5.84 10.16
N VAL A 59 -14.19 -6.89 10.69
CA VAL A 59 -15.65 -7.12 10.56
C VAL A 59 -16.38 -5.91 11.17
N ILE A 60 -17.31 -5.31 10.43
CA ILE A 60 -18.11 -4.11 10.82
C ILE A 60 -17.31 -2.78 10.83
N ASN A 61 -16.16 -2.67 10.15
CA ASN A 61 -15.41 -1.40 10.02
C ASN A 61 -15.01 -0.74 11.36
N LEU A 62 -14.90 -1.50 12.46
CA LEU A 62 -14.65 -0.94 13.78
C LEU A 62 -13.19 -0.55 14.03
N ARG A 63 -12.24 -1.03 13.21
CA ARG A 63 -10.81 -0.73 13.35
C ARG A 63 -10.37 0.22 12.23
N THR A 64 -9.39 1.07 12.49
CA THR A 64 -8.77 1.92 11.47
C THR A 64 -7.30 1.57 11.30
N LYS A 65 -6.84 1.55 10.05
CA LYS A 65 -5.43 1.33 9.67
C LYS A 65 -4.98 2.44 8.71
N GLY A 66 -3.67 2.59 8.53
CA GLY A 66 -3.08 3.63 7.68
C GLY A 66 -2.86 4.94 8.42
N GLY A 67 -2.66 6.03 7.68
CA GLY A 67 -2.46 7.38 8.22
C GLY A 67 -1.06 7.65 8.79
N LYS A 68 -0.25 6.61 9.02
CA LYS A 68 1.13 6.72 9.49
C LYS A 68 2.09 6.02 8.52
N TRP A 69 3.34 6.48 8.53
CA TRP A 69 4.43 5.75 7.88
C TRP A 69 4.67 4.45 8.62
N VAL A 70 4.78 3.36 7.86
CA VAL A 70 5.21 2.07 8.37
C VAL A 70 6.24 1.49 7.42
N GLU A 71 7.14 0.70 7.97
CA GLU A 71 8.03 -0.13 7.18
C GLU A 71 7.21 -1.23 6.50
N SER A 72 7.50 -1.48 5.23
CA SER A 72 6.85 -2.55 4.48
C SER A 72 7.23 -3.90 5.11
N PRO A 73 6.27 -4.68 5.65
CA PRO A 73 6.54 -5.89 6.39
C PRO A 73 6.78 -7.09 5.46
N LEU A 74 7.35 -6.89 4.27
CA LEU A 74 7.47 -7.91 3.23
C LEU A 74 7.98 -9.23 3.82
N ASN A 75 7.13 -10.26 3.72
CA ASN A 75 7.28 -11.63 4.22
C ASN A 75 8.36 -12.44 3.49
N ALA A 76 9.46 -11.81 3.09
CA ALA A 76 10.59 -12.54 2.57
C ALA A 76 11.73 -12.43 3.60
N PRO A 77 12.31 -13.55 4.05
CA PRO A 77 13.55 -13.57 4.82
C PRO A 77 14.69 -13.19 3.89
N VAL A 78 14.63 -11.99 3.31
CA VAL A 78 15.73 -11.45 2.52
C VAL A 78 16.74 -10.98 3.55
N ARG A 79 17.71 -11.85 3.84
CA ARG A 79 18.84 -11.57 4.72
C ARG A 79 19.61 -10.29 4.31
N GLU A 80 19.41 -9.79 3.09
CA GLU A 80 20.02 -8.56 2.59
C GLU A 80 19.04 -7.71 1.77
N ARG A 81 18.72 -6.51 2.27
CA ARG A 81 18.00 -5.50 1.47
C ARG A 81 18.94 -4.95 0.39
N CYS A 82 18.63 -5.22 -0.87
CA CYS A 82 19.36 -4.68 -2.00
C CYS A 82 18.44 -3.93 -2.97
N ASP A 83 19.06 -3.12 -3.83
CA ASP A 83 18.39 -2.29 -4.85
C ASP A 83 17.47 -3.14 -5.73
N THR A 84 17.92 -4.33 -6.13
CA THR A 84 17.16 -5.24 -7.00
C THR A 84 15.85 -5.70 -6.37
N VAL A 85 15.87 -6.04 -5.08
CA VAL A 85 14.66 -6.46 -4.34
C VAL A 85 13.72 -5.26 -4.21
N THR A 86 14.26 -4.09 -3.87
CA THR A 86 13.49 -2.85 -3.76
C THR A 86 12.79 -2.50 -5.06
N LYS A 87 13.49 -2.58 -6.20
CA LYS A 87 12.92 -2.33 -7.53
C LYS A 87 11.79 -3.30 -7.86
N LYS A 88 11.99 -4.61 -7.66
CA LYS A 88 10.94 -5.62 -7.89
C LYS A 88 9.69 -5.38 -7.05
N ILE A 89 9.86 -4.93 -5.80
CA ILE A 89 8.73 -4.56 -4.94
C ILE A 89 7.97 -3.37 -5.53
N LEU A 90 8.69 -2.32 -5.93
CA LEU A 90 8.08 -1.13 -6.52
C LEU A 90 7.34 -1.47 -7.83
N GLU A 91 7.94 -2.30 -8.69
CA GLU A 91 7.33 -2.79 -9.93
C GLU A 91 6.06 -3.61 -9.65
N HIS A 92 6.11 -4.55 -8.70
CA HIS A 92 4.96 -5.37 -8.33
C HIS A 92 3.81 -4.53 -7.75
N LEU A 93 4.13 -3.45 -7.04
CA LEU A 93 3.14 -2.50 -6.51
C LEU A 93 2.61 -1.53 -7.58
N GLY A 94 3.17 -1.52 -8.79
CA GLY A 94 2.86 -0.51 -9.81
C GLY A 94 3.22 0.91 -9.35
N ALA A 95 4.29 1.04 -8.56
CA ALA A 95 4.69 2.31 -7.98
C ALA A 95 5.32 3.22 -9.06
N VAL A 96 4.83 4.46 -9.15
CA VAL A 96 5.34 5.47 -10.08
C VAL A 96 6.10 6.56 -9.32
N PRO A 97 7.20 7.11 -9.85
CA PRO A 97 7.89 8.24 -9.24
C PRO A 97 6.95 9.40 -8.97
N ALA A 98 7.05 10.03 -7.80
CA ALA A 98 6.14 11.09 -7.40
C ALA A 98 6.81 12.14 -6.53
N SER A 99 6.27 13.36 -6.56
CA SER A 99 6.68 14.45 -5.68
C SER A 99 5.57 14.76 -4.68
N PHE A 100 5.84 14.54 -3.39
CA PHE A 100 4.92 14.89 -2.29
C PHE A 100 5.70 15.40 -1.07
N ARG A 101 5.01 16.17 -0.21
CA ARG A 101 5.55 16.65 1.06
C ARG A 101 5.42 15.58 2.16
N GLY A 102 6.40 15.55 3.06
CA GLY A 102 6.48 14.58 4.15
C GLY A 102 7.38 13.38 3.84
N ALA A 103 7.85 12.74 4.91
CA ALA A 103 8.72 11.57 4.89
C ALA A 103 8.54 10.77 6.20
N PRO A 104 8.92 9.48 6.25
CA PRO A 104 8.98 8.74 7.51
C PRO A 104 9.95 9.42 8.49
N ARG A 105 9.56 9.51 9.77
CA ARG A 105 10.45 9.95 10.84
C ARG A 105 11.30 8.74 11.23
N LEU A 106 12.53 8.70 10.76
CA LEU A 106 13.53 7.73 11.20
C LEU A 106 13.94 8.12 12.62
N LYS A 107 13.82 7.19 13.56
CA LYS A 107 14.34 7.35 14.92
C LYS A 107 15.78 6.89 14.97
#